data_AF-G7ELS4-F1
#
_entry.id   AF-G7ELS4-F1
#
_cell.length_a   1.000
_cell.length_b   1.000
_cell.length_c   1.000
_cell.angle_alpha   90.00
_cell.angle_beta   90.00
_cell.angle_gamma   90.00
#
_symmetry.space_group_name_H-M   'P 1'
#
loop_
_entity.id
_entity.type
_entity.pdbx_description
1 polymer ?
#
loop_
_entity_poly.entity_id
_entity_poly.type
_entity_poly.pdbx_seq_one_letter_code
_entity_poly.pdbx_strand_id
1 'polypeptide(L)' 'MSQETNLLATDIEAYLKVHENKDMLRILTCGSVDDGKSTLIGRLLYDSKMYF' A
#
# COMPACT_ATOMS: atom_id res chain seq x y z
N MET A 1 -7.31 -10.93 -9.24
CA MET A 1 -7.45 -9.66 -9.99
C MET A 1 -8.91 -9.47 -10.41
N SER A 2 -9.86 -9.42 -9.47
CA SER A 2 -11.18 -10.00 -9.79
C SER A 2 -12.44 -9.26 -9.29
N GLN A 3 -12.34 -8.16 -8.55
CA GLN A 3 -13.53 -7.39 -8.12
C GLN A 3 -13.30 -5.88 -8.23
N GLU A 4 -12.17 -5.38 -7.70
CA GLU A 4 -11.82 -3.95 -7.75
C GLU A 4 -11.69 -3.39 -9.16
N THR A 5 -11.04 -4.14 -10.07
CA THR A 5 -10.91 -3.76 -11.48
C THR A 5 -12.25 -3.73 -12.22
N ASN A 6 -13.20 -4.56 -11.82
CA ASN A 6 -14.54 -4.53 -12.39
C ASN A 6 -15.32 -3.31 -11.89
N LEU A 7 -15.27 -3.02 -10.59
CA LEU A 7 -15.87 -1.81 -10.00
C LEU A 7 -15.31 -0.53 -10.63
N LEU A 8 -14.00 -0.43 -10.84
CA LEU A 8 -13.37 0.69 -11.55
C LEU A 8 -13.98 0.94 -12.94
N ALA A 9 -14.30 -0.12 -13.68
CA ALA A 9 -14.79 -0.04 -15.05
C ALA A 9 -16.30 0.23 -15.15
N THR A 10 -17.08 -0.24 -14.16
CA THR A 10 -18.54 -0.16 -14.19
C THR A 10 -19.12 0.94 -13.30
N ASP A 11 -18.45 1.28 -12.20
CA ASP A 11 -18.93 2.22 -11.19
C ASP A 11 -17.76 2.86 -10.41
N ILE A 12 -17.25 3.96 -10.96
CA ILE A 12 -16.12 4.70 -10.39
C ILE A 12 -16.45 5.33 -9.02
N GLU A 13 -17.71 5.68 -8.78
CA GLU A 13 -18.13 6.37 -7.55
C GLU A 13 -18.17 5.38 -6.38
N ALA A 14 -18.70 4.18 -6.60
CA ALA A 14 -18.62 3.09 -5.63
C ALA A 14 -17.16 2.69 -5.32
N TYR A 15 -16.28 2.66 -6.34
CA TYR A 15 -14.86 2.38 -6.14
C TYR A 15 -14.18 3.43 -5.25
N LEU A 16 -14.40 4.71 -5.53
CA LEU A 16 -13.81 5.82 -4.77
C LEU A 16 -14.30 5.80 -3.32
N LYS A 17 -15.58 5.54 -3.09
CA LYS A 17 -16.17 5.46 -1.74
C LYS A 17 -15.55 4.36 -0.86
N VAL A 18 -15.17 3.22 -1.46
CA VAL A 18 -14.45 2.15 -0.75
C VAL A 18 -13.04 2.58 -0.34
N HIS A 19 -12.43 3.49 -1.10
CA HIS A 19 -11.04 3.93 -0.92
C HIS A 19 -10.89 5.23 -0.12
N GLU A 20 -11.99 5.94 0.12
CA GLU A 20 -12.01 7.26 0.74
C GLU A 20 -11.55 7.25 2.21
N ASN A 21 -11.81 6.16 2.94
CA ASN A 21 -11.61 6.10 4.40
C ASN A 21 -10.54 5.08 4.80
N LYS A 22 -9.33 5.18 4.24
CA LYS A 22 -8.20 4.35 4.70
C LYS A 22 -7.54 4.99 5.91
N ASP A 23 -7.42 4.21 6.97
CA ASP A 23 -6.71 4.65 8.19
C ASP A 23 -5.20 4.81 7.94
N MET A 24 -4.62 5.80 8.62
CA MET A 24 -3.17 6.03 8.58
C MET A 24 -2.45 5.02 9.47
N LEU A 25 -1.70 4.10 8.87
CA LEU A 25 -0.82 3.20 9.60
C LEU A 25 0.56 3.83 9.82
N ARG A 26 1.01 3.89 11.08
CA ARG A 26 2.37 4.31 11.45
C ARG A 26 3.17 3.10 11.90
N ILE A 27 4.25 2.80 11.19
CA ILE A 27 5.16 1.69 11.52
C ILE A 27 6.53 2.21 11.93
N LEU A 28 7.18 1.50 12.85
CA LEU A 28 8.57 1.72 13.25
C LEU A 28 9.34 0.42 12.99
N THR A 29 10.50 0.52 12.35
CA THR A 29 11.47 -0.59 12.27
C THR A 29 12.59 -0.34 13.27
N CYS A 30 12.96 -1.37 14.05
CA CYS A 30 14.06 -1.32 15.02
C CYS A 30 14.93 -2.58 14.89
N GLY A 31 16.19 -2.49 15.32
CA GLY A 31 17.21 -3.53 15.10
C GLY A 31 18.62 -2.95 15.04
N SER A 32 19.62 -3.82 15.14
CA SER A 32 21.05 -3.52 15.06
C SER A 32 21.48 -3.01 13.69
N VAL A 33 22.72 -2.54 13.59
CA VAL A 33 23.40 -2.30 12.32
C VAL A 33 23.36 -3.59 11.48
N ASP A 34 23.09 -3.46 10.18
CA ASP A 34 22.99 -4.55 9.20
C ASP A 34 21.81 -5.53 9.31
N ASP A 35 20.88 -5.33 10.24
CA ASP A 35 19.62 -6.12 10.32
C ASP A 35 18.65 -5.89 9.14
N GLY A 36 19.02 -5.07 8.15
CA GLY A 36 18.23 -4.87 6.94
C GLY A 36 16.99 -3.99 7.10
N LYS A 37 16.87 -3.18 8.18
CA LYS A 37 15.74 -2.25 8.39
C LYS A 37 15.41 -1.39 7.17
N SER A 38 16.44 -0.79 6.56
CA SER A 38 16.29 0.03 5.35
C SER A 38 15.91 -0.80 4.12
N THR A 39 16.40 -2.04 4.02
CA THR A 39 16.03 -2.98 2.96
C THR A 39 14.57 -3.37 3.05
N LEU A 40 14.05 -3.62 4.27
CA LEU A 40 12.63 -3.90 4.51
C LEU A 40 11.75 -2.72 4.11
N ILE A 41 12.10 -1.50 4.53
CA ILE A 41 11.39 -0.28 4.12
C ILE A 41 11.41 -0.14 2.59
N GLY A 42 12.57 -0.32 1.96
CA GLY A 42 12.70 -0.26 0.49
C GLY A 42 11.85 -1.31 -0.22
N ARG A 43 11.80 -2.55 0.29
CA ARG A 43 10.95 -3.62 -0.24
C ARG A 43 9.46 -3.28 -0.12
N LEU A 44 9.02 -2.77 1.03
CA LEU A 44 7.63 -2.36 1.24
C LEU A 44 7.23 -1.24 0.28
N LEU A 45 8.09 -0.25 0.06
CA LEU A 45 7.84 0.84 -0.88
C LEU A 45 7.76 0.35 -2.34
N TYR A 46 8.66 -0.57 -2.72
CA TYR A 46 8.70 -1.18 -4.04
C TYR A 46 7.45 -2.04 -4.32
N ASP A 47 7.12 -2.96 -3.41
CA ASP A 47 5.98 -3.88 -3.58
C ASP A 47 4.64 -3.14 -3.53
N SER A 48 4.54 -2.05 -2.76
CA SER A 48 3.32 -1.23 -2.66
C SER A 48 3.10 -0.29 -3.84
N LYS A 49 4.02 -0.26 -4.82
CA LYS A 49 3.99 0.70 -5.95
C LYS A 49 3.86 2.16 -5.49
N MET A 50 4.42 2.49 -4.31
CA MET A 50 4.38 3.85 -3.76
C MET A 50 5.52 4.72 -4.33
N TYR A 51 6.55 4.09 -4.90
CA TYR A 51 7.57 4.72 -5.71
C TYR A 51 7.81 3.81 -6.94
N PHE A 52 7.58 4.38 -8.13
CA PHE A 52 7.40 3.77 -9.47
C PHE A 52 5.98 3.29 -9.81
#